data_AF-A0A847MVS5-F1
#
_entry.id   AF-A0A847MVS5-F1
#
_cell.length_a   1.000
_cell.length_b   1.000
_cell.length_c   1.000
_cell.angle_alpha   90.00
_cell.angle_beta   90.00
_cell.angle_gamma   90.00
#
_symmetry.space_group_name_H-M   'P 1'
#
loop_
_entity.id
_entity.type
_entity.pdbx_description
1 polymer ?
#
loop_
_entity_poly.entity_id
_entity_poly.type
_entity_poly.pdbx_seq_one_letter_code
_entity_poly.pdbx_strand_id
1 'polypeptide(L)'
;TKSGTVAPLTVDGRMGPASRKAFQQLCGLTGSQVDGKLSPSFWKAAQRWAGLSGADIDGSCGPRTRDAIARKTGHTELLGAKWAWDSDKPSAHTREIQAAFNRAIHEGWRPS
;
A
#
# COMPACT_ATOMS: atom_id res chain seq x y z
N THR A 1 -22.83 -15.46 -2.73
CA THR A 1 -21.81 -14.90 -1.81
C THR A 1 -20.47 -14.86 -2.52
N LYS A 2 -20.14 -13.75 -3.20
CA LYS A 2 -18.82 -13.61 -3.83
C LYS A 2 -17.82 -13.22 -2.74
N SER A 3 -17.18 -14.20 -2.12
CA SER A 3 -15.87 -13.98 -1.50
C SER A 3 -14.95 -13.51 -2.61
N GLY A 4 -14.73 -12.20 -2.67
CA GLY A 4 -13.80 -11.59 -3.61
C GLY A 4 -12.39 -11.95 -3.19
N THR A 5 -11.91 -13.13 -3.58
CA THR A 5 -10.49 -13.47 -3.50
C THR A 5 -9.76 -12.45 -4.36
N VAL A 6 -9.15 -11.46 -3.72
CA VAL A 6 -8.26 -10.52 -4.40
C VAL A 6 -7.16 -11.37 -5.04
N ALA A 7 -7.02 -11.32 -6.36
CA ALA A 7 -5.98 -12.09 -7.03
C ALA A 7 -4.61 -11.59 -6.55
N PRO A 8 -3.64 -12.49 -6.31
CA PRO A 8 -2.31 -12.10 -5.88
C PRO A 8 -1.69 -11.13 -6.90
N LEU A 9 -1.08 -10.07 -6.40
CA LEU A 9 -0.29 -9.15 -7.22
C LEU A 9 0.89 -9.90 -7.82
N THR A 10 1.13 -9.68 -9.11
CA THR A 10 2.41 -10.02 -9.73
C THR A 10 3.51 -9.18 -9.07
N VAL A 11 4.55 -9.83 -8.58
CA VAL A 11 5.72 -9.18 -7.96
C VAL A 11 6.71 -8.80 -9.06
N ASP A 12 6.33 -7.86 -9.92
CA ASP A 12 7.12 -7.41 -11.07
C ASP A 12 8.05 -6.22 -10.74
N GLY A 13 7.88 -5.62 -9.57
CA GLY A 13 8.61 -4.44 -9.12
C GLY A 13 8.08 -3.14 -9.70
N ARG A 14 6.93 -3.15 -10.38
CA ARG A 14 6.31 -1.96 -10.97
C ARG A 14 5.08 -1.58 -10.16
N MET A 15 4.99 -0.31 -9.74
CA MET A 15 3.83 0.16 -8.97
C MET A 15 2.68 0.54 -9.92
N GLY A 16 2.24 -0.45 -10.69
CA GLY A 16 1.21 -0.30 -11.71
C GLY A 16 -0.21 -0.16 -11.14
N PRO A 17 -1.22 0.03 -12.00
CA PRO A 17 -2.62 0.18 -11.58
C PRO A 17 -3.14 -0.99 -10.73
N ALA A 18 -2.69 -2.21 -11.00
CA ALA A 18 -3.08 -3.39 -10.21
C ALA A 18 -2.56 -3.31 -8.77
N SER A 19 -1.28 -2.98 -8.58
CA SER A 19 -0.68 -2.81 -7.25
C SER A 19 -1.35 -1.68 -6.46
N ARG A 20 -1.69 -0.56 -7.13
CA ARG A 20 -2.40 0.55 -6.50
C ARG A 20 -3.81 0.17 -6.07
N LYS A 21 -4.54 -0.60 -6.88
CA LYS A 21 -5.88 -1.10 -6.53
C LYS A 21 -5.85 -2.08 -5.36
N ALA A 22 -4.90 -3.01 -5.34
CA ALA A 22 -4.72 -3.91 -4.21
C ALA A 22 -4.34 -3.13 -2.94
N PHE A 23 -3.51 -2.10 -3.05
CA PHE A 23 -3.20 -1.26 -1.89
C PHE A 23 -4.42 -0.49 -1.38
N GLN A 24 -5.23 0.06 -2.29
CA GLN A 24 -6.52 0.67 -1.93
C GLN A 24 -7.42 -0.29 -1.16
N GLN A 25 -7.55 -1.54 -1.63
CA GLN A 25 -8.33 -2.58 -0.94
C GLN A 25 -7.75 -2.92 0.43
N LEU A 26 -6.43 -3.02 0.55
CA LEU A 26 -5.73 -3.25 1.82
C LEU A 26 -5.99 -2.12 2.82
N CYS A 27 -6.11 -0.88 2.34
CA CYS A 27 -6.49 0.27 3.16
C CYS A 27 -8.00 0.32 3.49
N GLY A 28 -8.78 -0.69 3.12
CA GLY A 28 -10.22 -0.79 3.41
C GLY A 28 -11.12 -0.09 2.38
N LEU A 29 -10.59 0.34 1.24
CA LEU A 29 -11.42 0.91 0.17
C LEU A 29 -12.12 -0.20 -0.62
N THR A 30 -13.38 0.05 -1.00
CA THR A 30 -14.20 -0.96 -1.71
C THR A 30 -14.98 -0.34 -2.88
N GLY A 31 -15.46 -1.19 -3.79
CA GLY A 31 -16.29 -0.76 -4.91
C GLY A 31 -15.62 0.32 -5.78
N SER A 32 -16.32 1.43 -5.99
CA SER A 32 -15.86 2.56 -6.81
C SER A 32 -14.67 3.32 -6.22
N GLN A 33 -14.32 3.10 -4.94
CA GLN A 33 -13.16 3.71 -4.30
C GLN A 33 -11.84 3.08 -4.76
N VAL A 34 -11.89 1.90 -5.37
CA VAL A 34 -10.73 1.14 -5.87
C VAL A 34 -10.47 1.49 -7.34
N ASP A 35 -10.09 2.74 -7.60
CA ASP A 35 -9.92 3.29 -8.94
C ASP A 35 -8.46 3.22 -9.47
N GLY A 36 -7.50 2.82 -8.63
CA GLY A 36 -6.07 2.78 -8.93
C GLY A 36 -5.39 4.16 -8.94
N LYS A 37 -6.09 5.22 -8.51
CA LYS A 37 -5.57 6.58 -8.38
C LYS A 37 -5.13 6.85 -6.95
N LEU A 38 -3.95 7.44 -6.81
CA LEU A 38 -3.36 7.80 -5.51
C LEU A 38 -3.85 9.17 -5.07
N SER A 39 -5.17 9.29 -4.89
CA SER A 39 -5.84 10.52 -4.49
C SER A 39 -5.59 10.86 -3.01
N PRO A 40 -5.85 12.11 -2.58
CA PRO A 40 -5.71 12.47 -1.17
C PRO A 40 -6.58 11.66 -0.23
N SER A 41 -7.80 11.27 -0.65
CA SER A 41 -8.68 10.42 0.16
C SER A 41 -8.09 9.03 0.36
N PHE A 42 -7.47 8.47 -0.68
CA PHE A 42 -6.71 7.22 -0.57
C PHE A 42 -5.55 7.35 0.41
N TRP A 43 -4.73 8.41 0.30
CA TRP A 43 -3.59 8.58 1.22
C TRP A 43 -4.03 8.71 2.67
N LYS A 44 -5.16 9.37 2.95
CA LYS A 44 -5.71 9.41 4.31
C LYS A 44 -6.13 8.03 4.82
N ALA A 45 -6.59 7.14 3.94
CA ALA A 45 -6.90 5.75 4.30
C ALA A 45 -5.61 4.95 4.53
N ALA A 46 -4.61 5.10 3.66
CA ALA A 46 -3.31 4.46 3.77
C ALA A 46 -2.55 4.88 5.05
N GLN A 47 -2.60 6.16 5.41
CA GLN A 47 -2.02 6.68 6.65
C GLN A 47 -2.65 6.03 7.88
N ARG A 48 -3.99 5.95 7.95
CA ARG A 48 -4.69 5.24 9.04
C ARG A 48 -4.34 3.77 9.10
N TRP A 49 -4.34 3.10 7.94
CA TRP A 49 -3.96 1.70 7.85
C TRP A 49 -2.53 1.46 8.34
N ALA A 50 -1.61 2.36 8.00
CA ALA A 50 -0.21 2.34 8.44
C ALA A 50 -0.02 2.72 9.93
N GLY A 51 -1.09 3.12 10.64
CA GLY A 51 -1.06 3.45 12.06
C GLY A 51 -0.79 4.93 12.38
N LEU A 52 -0.84 5.82 11.37
CA LEU A 52 -0.77 7.27 11.60
C LEU A 52 -2.10 7.82 12.10
N SER A 53 -2.04 8.93 12.85
CA SER A 53 -3.19 9.53 13.50
C SER A 53 -3.08 11.06 13.58
N GLY A 54 -4.20 11.74 13.86
CA GLY A 54 -4.20 13.19 14.10
C GLY A 54 -3.61 14.00 12.94
N ALA A 55 -2.65 14.87 13.26
CA ALA A 55 -1.98 15.74 12.30
C ALA A 55 -1.10 14.99 11.27
N ASP A 56 -0.79 13.72 11.49
CA ASP A 56 -0.03 12.90 10.54
C ASP A 56 -0.89 12.39 9.37
N ILE A 57 -2.21 12.60 9.41
CA ILE A 57 -3.14 12.26 8.32
C ILE A 57 -3.37 13.48 7.44
N ASP A 58 -2.40 13.80 6.59
CA ASP A 58 -2.43 14.96 5.68
C ASP A 58 -2.97 14.64 4.28
N GLY A 59 -3.20 13.36 3.95
CA GLY A 59 -3.62 12.93 2.62
C GLY A 59 -2.55 13.09 1.54
N SER A 60 -1.29 13.23 1.94
CA SER A 60 -0.14 13.32 1.05
C SER A 60 0.85 12.20 1.34
N CYS A 61 1.51 11.72 0.28
CA CYS A 61 2.59 10.75 0.44
C CYS A 61 3.91 11.44 0.78
N GLY A 62 4.04 11.86 2.04
CA GLY A 62 5.28 12.39 2.58
C GLY A 62 6.23 11.29 3.10
N PRO A 63 7.42 11.68 3.57
CA PRO A 63 8.37 10.77 4.21
C PRO A 63 7.76 9.97 5.37
N ARG A 64 6.96 10.63 6.23
CA ARG A 64 6.25 9.99 7.35
C ARG A 64 5.31 8.87 6.88
N THR A 65 4.55 9.12 5.82
CA THR A 65 3.64 8.12 5.22
C THR A 65 4.42 6.92 4.70
N ARG A 66 5.55 7.15 4.00
CA ARG A 66 6.40 6.08 3.49
C ARG A 66 6.99 5.23 4.61
N ASP A 67 7.53 5.87 5.64
CA ASP A 67 8.13 5.18 6.79
C ASP A 67 7.07 4.39 7.57
N ALA A 68 5.88 4.95 7.76
CA ALA A 68 4.79 4.25 8.42
C ALA A 68 4.38 2.98 7.64
N ILE A 69 4.27 3.09 6.31
CA ILE A 69 3.95 1.93 5.46
C ILE A 69 5.08 0.90 5.52
N ALA A 70 6.35 1.33 5.42
CA ALA A 70 7.52 0.46 5.54
C ALA A 70 7.53 -0.31 6.86
N ARG A 71 7.26 0.35 7.99
CA ARG A 71 7.12 -0.31 9.30
C ARG A 71 5.95 -1.28 9.32
N LYS A 72 4.80 -0.86 8.79
CA LYS A 72 3.58 -1.66 8.76
C LYS A 72 3.75 -2.94 7.95
N THR A 73 4.51 -2.89 6.87
CA THR A 73 4.79 -4.04 5.99
C THR A 73 6.03 -4.85 6.41
N GLY A 74 6.71 -4.46 7.49
CA GLY A 74 7.92 -5.13 7.98
C GLY A 74 9.18 -4.89 7.13
N HIS A 75 9.17 -3.86 6.29
CA HIS A 75 10.25 -3.48 5.38
C HIS A 75 11.03 -2.27 5.91
N THR A 76 11.62 -2.41 7.10
CA THR A 76 12.35 -1.31 7.76
C THR A 76 13.61 -0.89 7.00
N GLU A 77 14.11 -1.71 6.09
CA GLU A 77 15.15 -1.36 5.11
C GLU A 77 14.74 -0.21 4.18
N LEU A 78 13.45 0.10 4.09
CA LEU A 78 12.90 1.19 3.26
C LEU A 78 12.73 2.51 4.02
N LEU A 79 13.12 2.58 5.30
CA LEU A 79 13.02 3.80 6.08
C LEU A 79 13.90 4.92 5.49
N GLY A 80 13.32 6.11 5.31
CA GLY A 80 13.99 7.25 4.68
C GLY A 80 14.15 7.14 3.16
N ALA A 81 13.72 6.04 2.53
CA ALA A 81 13.81 5.88 1.09
C ALA A 81 12.81 6.77 0.35
N LYS A 82 13.29 7.53 -0.64
CA LYS A 82 12.43 8.23 -1.60
C LYS A 82 12.14 7.30 -2.77
N TRP A 83 10.89 6.88 -2.88
CA TRP A 83 10.46 6.04 -3.98
C TRP A 83 9.13 6.49 -4.57
N ALA A 84 8.90 6.11 -5.82
CA ALA A 84 7.77 6.53 -6.63
C ALA A 84 6.64 5.50 -6.57
N TRP A 85 5.45 5.96 -6.19
CA TRP A 85 4.24 5.13 -6.06
C TRP A 85 3.51 4.94 -7.38
N ASP A 86 4.01 5.56 -8.44
CA ASP A 86 3.46 5.58 -9.78
C ASP A 86 4.57 5.35 -10.83
N SER A 87 5.52 4.46 -10.52
CA SER A 87 6.61 4.14 -11.45
C SER A 87 6.36 2.85 -12.22
N ASP A 88 6.46 2.94 -13.55
CA ASP A 88 6.59 1.78 -14.44
C ASP A 88 8.01 1.20 -14.42
N LYS A 89 8.96 1.86 -13.76
CA LYS A 89 10.33 1.35 -13.60
C LYS A 89 10.34 0.27 -12.52
N PRO A 90 10.79 -0.95 -12.84
CA PRO A 90 10.89 -2.00 -11.86
C PRO A 90 11.95 -1.66 -10.81
N SER A 91 11.64 -1.82 -9.53
CA SER A 91 12.59 -1.65 -8.44
C SER A 91 12.48 -2.77 -7.41
N ALA A 92 13.60 -3.08 -6.74
CA ALA A 92 13.62 -4.08 -5.67
C ALA A 92 12.64 -3.72 -4.54
N HIS A 93 12.60 -2.45 -4.12
CA HIS A 93 11.68 -2.00 -3.08
C HIS A 93 10.20 -2.21 -3.46
N THR A 94 9.83 -2.08 -4.75
CA THR A 94 8.44 -2.27 -5.15
C THR A 94 8.07 -3.75 -5.11
N ARG A 95 9.02 -4.64 -5.42
CA ARG A 95 8.80 -6.09 -5.29
C ARG A 95 8.53 -6.47 -3.85
N GLU A 96 9.33 -5.95 -2.94
CA GLU A 96 9.18 -6.16 -1.50
C GLU A 96 7.79 -5.71 -1.01
N ILE A 97 7.37 -4.51 -1.40
CA ILE A 97 6.06 -3.99 -1.03
C ILE A 97 4.91 -4.79 -1.65
N GLN A 98 5.02 -5.17 -2.94
CA GLN A 98 4.04 -6.04 -3.58
C GLN A 98 3.93 -7.39 -2.85
N ALA A 99 5.06 -7.97 -2.44
CA ALA A 99 5.09 -9.20 -1.67
C ALA A 99 4.46 -9.03 -0.27
N ALA A 100 4.69 -7.89 0.40
CA ALA A 100 4.01 -7.57 1.65
C ALA A 100 2.51 -7.38 1.49
N PHE A 101 2.05 -6.72 0.42
CA PHE A 101 0.63 -6.58 0.14
C PHE A 101 -0.02 -7.94 -0.11
N ASN A 102 0.64 -8.82 -0.88
CA ASN A 102 0.16 -10.20 -1.04
C ASN A 102 0.04 -10.92 0.30
N ARG A 103 1.08 -10.89 1.14
CA ARG A 103 1.03 -11.48 2.49
C ARG A 103 -0.14 -10.91 3.31
N ALA A 104 -0.30 -9.59 3.33
CA ALA A 104 -1.34 -8.92 4.11
C ALA A 104 -2.77 -9.24 3.61
N ILE A 105 -2.95 -9.36 2.30
CA ILE A 105 -4.24 -9.65 1.65
C ILE A 105 -4.63 -11.13 1.80
N HIS A 106 -3.67 -12.05 1.66
CA HIS A 106 -3.94 -13.49 1.56
C HIS A 106 -3.84 -14.24 2.89
N GLU A 107 -2.89 -13.86 3.75
CA GLU A 107 -2.63 -14.60 4.99
C GLU A 107 -3.51 -14.10 6.15
N GLY A 108 -4.34 -13.08 5.92
CA GLY A 108 -5.18 -12.47 6.95
C GLY A 108 -4.30 -11.80 8.01
N TRP A 109 -3.78 -10.62 7.70
CA TRP A 109 -2.88 -9.91 8.61
C TRP A 109 -3.49 -9.74 10.02
N ARG A 110 -2.83 -10.35 11.02
CA ARG A 110 -3.07 -10.11 12.44
C ARG A 110 -1.87 -9.34 12.99
N PRO A 111 -2.02 -8.10 13.48
CA PRO A 111 -0.95 -7.48 14.25
C PRO A 111 -0.67 -8.36 15.46
N SER A 112 0.61 -8.65 15.69
CA SER A 112 1.11 -9.05 17.02
C SER A 112 1.02 -7.87 17.98
#